data_AF-A0A423VUJ6-F1
#
_entry.id   AF-A0A423VUJ6-F1
#
_cell.length_a   1.000
_cell.length_b   1.000
_cell.length_c   1.000
_cell.angle_alpha   90.00
_cell.angle_beta   90.00
_cell.angle_gamma   90.00
#
_symmetry.space_group_name_H-M   'P 1'
#
loop_
_entity.id
_entity.type
_entity.pdbx_description
1 polymer ?
#
loop_
_entity_poly.entity_id
_entity_poly.type
_entity_poly.pdbx_seq_one_letter_code
_entity_poly.pdbx_strand_id
1 'polypeptide(L)'
;MAFPPHAEGLTRVVLDNLKNQQDWTNITTHADSTLPRPLISGLPPRRMYMHPDEQVDIIKAEKALGETISQAQDPEYEWVMPIHLSEKPTLSAFAAVFDSIEALPPGGKARENEDDGAEWKKWRGSKRGKRVLLATIHDDSTVVYYMMHDGIVKPRQN
;
A
#
# COMPACT_ATOMS: atom_id res chain seq x y z
N MET A 1 19.19 7.39 14.23
CA MET A 1 18.44 7.09 15.46
C MET A 1 18.07 5.62 15.39
N ALA A 2 18.38 4.81 16.40
CA ALA A 2 17.99 3.39 16.38
C ALA A 2 16.52 3.26 16.79
N PHE A 3 15.75 2.46 16.06
CA PHE A 3 14.35 2.20 16.42
C PHE A 3 14.29 1.34 17.70
N PRO A 4 13.15 1.36 18.42
CA PRO A 4 12.95 0.44 19.53
C PRO A 4 13.12 -1.03 19.07
N PRO A 5 13.75 -1.91 19.87
CA PRO A 5 13.99 -3.30 19.48
C PRO A 5 12.73 -4.08 19.07
N HIS A 6 11.58 -3.75 19.68
CA HIS A 6 10.32 -4.38 19.30
C HIS A 6 9.92 -4.05 17.86
N ALA A 7 10.16 -2.83 17.38
CA ALA A 7 9.80 -2.43 16.02
C ALA A 7 10.61 -3.19 14.96
N GLU A 8 11.89 -3.45 15.23
CA GLU A 8 12.74 -4.31 14.39
C GLU A 8 12.23 -5.76 14.37
N GLY A 9 11.85 -6.29 15.53
CA GLY A 9 11.25 -7.62 15.66
C GLY A 9 9.95 -7.76 14.85
N LEU A 10 9.03 -6.80 14.97
CA LEU A 10 7.78 -6.76 14.20
C LEU A 10 8.07 -6.68 12.69
N THR A 11 9.04 -5.87 12.29
CA THR A 11 9.46 -5.73 10.89
C THR A 11 9.94 -7.06 10.33
N ARG A 12 10.73 -7.82 11.09
CA ARG A 12 11.19 -9.14 10.68
C ARG A 12 10.03 -10.13 10.53
N VAL A 13 9.09 -10.16 11.47
CA VAL A 13 7.91 -11.04 11.40
C VAL A 13 7.07 -10.76 10.15
N VAL A 14 6.78 -9.48 9.88
CA VAL A 14 6.04 -9.10 8.67
C VAL A 14 6.83 -9.42 7.40
N LEU A 15 8.13 -9.15 7.37
CA LEU A 15 8.99 -9.47 6.23
C LEU A 15 8.95 -10.96 5.89
N ASP A 16 9.08 -11.82 6.89
CA ASP A 16 9.02 -13.27 6.73
C ASP A 16 7.62 -13.73 6.28
N ASN A 17 6.55 -13.11 6.79
CA ASN A 17 5.18 -13.41 6.37
C ASN A 17 4.93 -13.01 4.90
N LEU A 18 5.32 -11.79 4.51
CA LEU A 18 5.17 -11.29 3.14
C LEU A 18 5.89 -12.17 2.13
N LYS A 19 7.14 -12.54 2.44
CA LYS A 19 8.00 -13.34 1.56
C LYS A 19 7.55 -14.79 1.44
N ASN A 20 7.22 -15.43 2.56
CA ASN A 20 7.06 -16.89 2.60
C ASN A 20 5.60 -17.36 2.61
N GLN A 21 4.64 -16.47 2.86
CA GLN A 21 3.21 -16.83 2.96
C GLN A 21 2.31 -16.02 2.05
N GLN A 22 2.71 -14.80 1.65
CA GLN A 22 1.90 -13.92 0.79
C GLN A 22 2.47 -13.78 -0.63
N ASP A 23 3.58 -14.46 -0.95
CA ASP A 23 4.25 -14.46 -2.26
C ASP A 23 4.62 -13.06 -2.77
N TRP A 24 4.99 -12.14 -1.88
CA TRP A 24 5.46 -10.82 -2.28
C TRP A 24 6.87 -10.88 -2.87
N THR A 25 7.12 -10.03 -3.86
CA THR A 25 8.41 -9.92 -4.56
C THR A 25 8.99 -8.51 -4.42
N ASN A 26 10.28 -8.35 -4.75
CA ASN A 26 10.99 -7.06 -4.70
C ASN A 26 10.83 -6.33 -3.35
N ILE A 27 10.92 -7.10 -2.26
CA ILE A 27 10.70 -6.59 -0.91
C ILE A 27 11.95 -5.85 -0.41
N THR A 28 11.77 -4.65 0.12
CA THR A 28 12.83 -3.79 0.68
C THR A 28 12.37 -3.26 2.03
N THR A 29 13.26 -3.28 3.02
CA THR A 29 13.03 -2.66 4.33
C THR A 29 13.63 -1.26 4.35
N HIS A 30 12.85 -0.30 4.87
CA HIS A 30 13.23 1.10 5.00
C HIS A 30 13.29 1.44 6.48
N ALA A 31 14.50 1.67 6.98
CA ALA A 31 14.78 1.91 8.40
C ALA A 31 15.74 3.12 8.55
N ASP A 32 15.58 4.11 7.70
CA ASP A 32 16.39 5.32 7.74
C ASP A 32 15.93 6.25 8.87
N SER A 33 16.84 7.09 9.36
CA SER A 33 16.55 8.01 10.48
C SER A 33 15.54 9.12 10.14
N THR A 34 15.15 9.25 8.87
CA THR A 34 14.13 10.19 8.39
C THR A 34 12.71 9.66 8.60
N LEU A 35 12.56 8.34 8.81
CA LEU A 35 11.27 7.72 9.03
C LEU A 35 10.94 7.68 10.52
N PRO A 36 9.67 7.92 10.90
CA PRO A 36 9.26 7.84 12.30
C PRO A 36 9.26 6.39 12.83
N ARG A 37 9.25 5.39 11.92
CA ARG A 37 9.33 3.95 12.23
C ARG A 37 9.76 3.14 11.00
N PRO A 38 10.20 1.88 11.16
CA PRO A 38 10.51 1.02 10.04
C PRO A 38 9.30 0.75 9.16
N LEU A 39 9.51 0.76 7.85
CA LEU A 39 8.52 0.40 6.83
C LEU A 39 9.07 -0.68 5.91
N ILE A 40 8.19 -1.38 5.23
CA ILE A 40 8.53 -2.35 4.20
C ILE A 40 7.88 -1.88 2.90
N SER A 41 8.54 -2.07 1.76
CA SER A 41 7.90 -1.94 0.46
C SER A 41 8.05 -3.23 -0.33
N GLY A 42 7.11 -3.53 -1.22
CA GLY A 42 7.25 -4.66 -2.13
C GLY A 42 6.12 -4.73 -3.15
N LEU A 43 6.20 -5.71 -4.04
CA LEU A 43 5.20 -5.98 -5.06
C LEU A 43 4.37 -7.23 -4.65
N PRO A 44 3.07 -7.06 -4.35
CA PRO A 44 2.17 -8.16 -4.05
C PRO A 44 1.89 -9.02 -5.30
N PRO A 45 1.45 -10.29 -5.14
CA PRO A 45 1.12 -11.17 -6.27
C PRO A 45 -0.13 -10.72 -7.02
N ARG A 46 -0.98 -9.90 -6.39
CA ARG A 46 -2.22 -9.35 -6.95
C ARG A 46 -2.40 -7.92 -6.47
N ARG A 47 -3.18 -7.14 -7.20
CA ARG A 47 -3.52 -5.78 -6.79
C ARG A 47 -4.27 -5.78 -5.46
N MET A 48 -3.76 -5.04 -4.47
CA MET A 48 -4.31 -5.03 -3.11
C MET A 48 -5.55 -4.15 -2.95
N TYR A 49 -5.64 -3.07 -3.73
CA TYR A 49 -6.76 -2.14 -3.68
C TYR A 49 -7.01 -1.49 -5.03
N MET A 50 -8.29 -1.39 -5.39
CA MET A 50 -8.80 -0.66 -6.54
C MET A 50 -9.76 0.41 -6.03
N HIS A 51 -9.58 1.65 -6.45
CA HIS A 51 -10.48 2.72 -6.00
C HIS A 51 -11.88 2.50 -6.59
N PRO A 52 -12.98 2.73 -5.85
CA PRO A 52 -14.33 2.50 -6.37
C PRO A 52 -14.67 3.32 -7.63
N ASP A 53 -14.20 4.57 -7.71
CA ASP A 53 -14.38 5.37 -8.94
C ASP A 53 -13.54 4.82 -10.11
N GLU A 54 -12.36 4.26 -9.82
CA GLU A 54 -11.55 3.61 -10.84
C GLU A 54 -12.28 2.41 -11.43
N GLN A 55 -12.89 1.58 -10.59
CA GLN A 55 -13.64 0.42 -11.03
C GLN A 55 -14.80 0.80 -11.95
N VAL A 56 -15.52 1.88 -11.63
CA VAL A 56 -16.60 2.39 -12.49
C VAL A 56 -16.06 2.87 -13.83
N ASP A 57 -14.94 3.60 -13.81
CA ASP A 57 -14.32 4.12 -15.03
C ASP A 57 -13.76 2.99 -15.92
N ILE A 58 -13.19 1.93 -15.32
CA ILE A 58 -12.77 0.71 -16.03
C ILE A 58 -13.98 0.04 -16.69
N ILE A 59 -15.07 -0.21 -15.95
CA ILE A 59 -16.27 -0.86 -16.48
C ILE A 59 -16.87 -0.07 -17.67
N LYS A 60 -16.86 1.26 -17.59
CA LYS A 60 -17.30 2.12 -18.71
C LYS A 60 -16.39 1.98 -19.93
N ALA A 61 -15.08 1.96 -19.70
CA ALA A 61 -14.10 1.82 -20.78
C ALA A 61 -14.17 0.44 -21.45
N GLU A 62 -14.30 -0.64 -20.68
CA GLU A 62 -14.48 -2.01 -21.22
C GLU A 62 -15.74 -2.13 -22.06
N LYS A 63 -16.86 -1.53 -21.63
CA LYS A 63 -18.09 -1.49 -22.42
C LYS A 63 -17.94 -0.72 -23.74
N ALA A 64 -17.14 0.34 -23.75
CA ALA A 64 -16.91 1.14 -24.95
C ALA A 64 -15.95 0.43 -25.94
N LEU A 65 -14.94 -0.26 -25.41
CA LEU A 65 -13.95 -1.00 -26.22
C LEU A 65 -14.45 -2.38 -26.67
N GLY A 66 -15.38 -2.98 -25.92
CA GLY A 66 -15.85 -4.35 -26.14
C GLY A 66 -14.86 -5.43 -25.68
N GLU A 67 -13.78 -5.04 -24.98
CA GLU A 67 -12.71 -5.92 -24.51
C GLU A 67 -12.38 -5.63 -23.04
N THR A 68 -11.80 -6.62 -22.36
CA THR A 68 -11.35 -6.50 -20.97
C THR A 68 -10.01 -5.77 -20.88
N ILE A 69 -9.89 -4.82 -19.95
CA ILE A 69 -8.65 -4.07 -19.73
C ILE A 69 -7.79 -4.85 -18.73
N SER A 70 -6.94 -5.76 -19.21
CA SER A 70 -6.10 -6.62 -18.36
C SER A 70 -5.15 -5.83 -17.46
N GLN A 71 -4.65 -4.68 -17.93
CA GLN A 71 -3.76 -3.81 -17.16
C GLN A 71 -4.42 -3.24 -15.90
N ALA A 72 -5.76 -3.25 -15.83
CA ALA A 72 -6.49 -2.80 -14.65
C ALA A 72 -6.22 -3.68 -13.42
N GLN A 73 -5.75 -4.90 -13.60
CA GLN A 73 -5.44 -5.84 -12.51
C GLN A 73 -3.95 -5.94 -12.20
N ASP A 74 -3.10 -5.19 -12.90
CA ASP A 74 -1.66 -5.18 -12.66
C ASP A 74 -1.35 -4.86 -11.19
N PRO A 75 -0.51 -5.67 -10.52
CA PRO A 75 -0.05 -5.39 -9.17
C PRO A 75 0.70 -4.05 -9.10
N GLU A 76 0.58 -3.38 -7.95
CA GLU A 76 1.28 -2.13 -7.67
C GLU A 76 2.18 -2.31 -6.46
N TYR A 77 3.29 -1.59 -6.41
CA TYR A 77 4.10 -1.59 -5.20
C TYR A 77 3.36 -0.93 -4.04
N GLU A 78 3.46 -1.54 -2.87
CA GLU A 78 2.79 -1.06 -1.66
C GLU A 78 3.77 -0.81 -0.53
N TRP A 79 3.47 0.22 0.26
CA TRP A 79 4.04 0.40 1.58
C TRP A 79 3.34 -0.51 2.58
N VAL A 80 4.10 -1.17 3.44
CA VAL A 80 3.62 -2.02 4.51
C VAL A 80 4.20 -1.51 5.83
N MET A 81 3.34 -1.37 6.82
CA MET A 81 3.68 -0.84 8.14
C MET A 81 3.42 -1.90 9.21
N PRO A 82 4.47 -2.55 9.75
CA PRO A 82 4.35 -3.56 10.80
C PRO A 82 3.87 -2.94 12.11
N ILE A 83 2.87 -3.47 12.80
CA ILE A 83 2.44 -2.98 14.12
C ILE A 83 2.00 -4.15 15.00
N HIS A 84 2.18 -4.08 16.32
CA HIS A 84 1.56 -5.02 17.25
C HIS A 84 0.13 -4.60 17.63
N LEU A 85 -0.80 -5.54 17.83
CA LEU A 85 -2.18 -5.22 18.23
C LEU A 85 -2.25 -4.41 19.54
N SER A 86 -1.30 -4.63 20.46
CA SER A 86 -1.26 -3.91 21.74
C SER A 86 -0.69 -2.49 21.64
N GLU A 87 -0.10 -2.10 20.51
CA GLU A 87 0.34 -0.72 20.29
C GLU A 87 -0.87 0.21 20.19
N LYS A 88 -0.72 1.42 20.72
CA LYS A 88 -1.76 2.46 20.68
C LYS A 88 -1.22 3.68 19.93
N PRO A 89 -1.01 3.58 18.60
CA PRO A 89 -0.54 4.71 17.81
C PRO A 89 -1.56 5.85 17.86
N THR A 90 -1.07 7.06 18.05
CA THR A 90 -1.90 8.26 17.96
C THR A 90 -2.17 8.61 16.51
N LEU A 91 -3.20 9.42 16.26
CA LEU A 91 -3.44 9.98 14.93
C LEU A 91 -2.23 10.75 14.40
N SER A 92 -1.52 11.49 15.29
CA SER A 92 -0.29 12.20 14.93
C SER A 92 0.85 11.26 14.52
N ALA A 93 0.94 10.06 15.10
CA ALA A 93 1.94 9.07 14.71
C ALA A 93 1.67 8.52 13.30
N PHE A 94 0.39 8.27 12.97
CA PHE A 94 0.01 7.89 11.60
C PHE A 94 0.26 9.02 10.61
N ALA A 95 -0.11 10.26 10.94
CA ALA A 95 0.16 11.43 10.11
C ALA A 95 1.65 11.58 9.82
N ALA A 96 2.51 11.44 10.84
CA ALA A 96 3.96 11.51 10.67
C ALA A 96 4.50 10.44 9.70
N VAL A 97 3.91 9.24 9.68
CA VAL A 97 4.26 8.21 8.70
C VAL A 97 3.90 8.66 7.29
N PHE A 98 2.67 9.14 7.08
CA PHE A 98 2.21 9.62 5.77
C PHE A 98 3.01 10.84 5.29
N ASP A 99 3.38 11.75 6.18
CA ASP A 99 4.24 12.90 5.88
C ASP A 99 5.64 12.47 5.42
N SER A 100 6.13 11.34 5.93
CA SER A 100 7.48 10.82 5.64
C SER A 100 7.60 9.98 4.37
N ILE A 101 6.49 9.62 3.72
CA ILE A 101 6.46 8.75 2.53
C ILE A 101 5.88 9.45 1.31
N GLU A 102 6.26 8.95 0.15
CA GLU A 102 5.62 9.26 -1.13
C GLU A 102 4.46 8.30 -1.44
N ALA A 103 3.60 8.69 -2.39
CA ALA A 103 2.46 7.86 -2.82
C ALA A 103 2.89 6.49 -3.37
N LEU A 104 4.08 6.40 -3.96
CA LEU A 104 4.70 5.16 -4.40
C LEU A 104 6.00 4.91 -3.63
N PRO A 105 6.27 3.66 -3.22
CA PRO A 105 7.54 3.31 -2.61
C PRO A 105 8.69 3.32 -3.62
N PRO A 106 9.95 3.40 -3.15
CA PRO A 106 11.13 3.24 -3.99
C PRO A 106 11.09 1.90 -4.73
N GLY A 107 10.98 1.94 -6.07
CA GLY A 107 10.79 0.77 -6.93
C GLY A 107 9.43 0.73 -7.65
N GLY A 108 8.43 1.42 -7.09
CA GLY A 108 7.18 1.74 -7.78
C GLY A 108 7.43 2.79 -8.84
N LYS A 109 7.67 2.39 -10.08
CA LYS A 109 7.66 3.32 -11.20
C LYS A 109 6.22 3.65 -11.53
N ALA A 110 5.83 4.92 -11.41
CA ALA A 110 4.62 5.37 -12.07
C ALA A 110 4.83 5.19 -13.58
N ARG A 111 3.95 4.43 -14.24
CA ARG A 111 3.91 4.36 -15.71
C ARG A 111 3.34 5.70 -16.23
N GLU A 112 4.03 6.80 -15.96
CA GLU A 112 3.60 8.16 -16.34
C GLU A 112 3.65 8.39 -17.86
N ASN A 113 4.40 7.56 -18.59
CA ASN A 113 4.58 7.68 -20.04
C ASN A 113 3.44 7.06 -20.88
N GLU A 114 2.39 6.53 -20.26
CA GLU A 114 1.20 5.99 -20.95
C GLU A 114 -0.07 6.75 -20.53
N ASP A 115 0.01 8.07 -20.43
CA ASP A 115 -1.21 8.90 -20.31
C ASP A 115 -1.88 8.99 -21.70
N ASP A 116 -2.57 7.91 -22.06
CA ASP A 116 -3.50 7.84 -23.20
C ASP A 116 -4.81 8.59 -22.93
N GLY A 117 -4.89 9.37 -21.84
CA GLY A 117 -6.07 10.13 -21.43
C GLY A 117 -7.18 9.27 -20.83
N ALA A 118 -6.90 7.99 -20.52
CA ALA A 118 -7.91 7.12 -19.94
C ALA A 118 -8.24 7.54 -18.50
N GLU A 119 -9.49 7.93 -18.27
CA GLU A 119 -10.00 8.42 -16.98
C GLU A 119 -9.69 7.51 -15.79
N TRP A 120 -9.67 6.19 -15.99
CA TRP A 120 -9.38 5.24 -14.91
C TRP A 120 -7.91 5.28 -14.45
N LYS A 121 -6.96 5.74 -15.29
CA LYS A 121 -5.54 5.83 -14.90
C LYS A 121 -5.26 6.95 -13.89
N LYS A 122 -6.22 7.85 -13.62
CA LYS A 122 -6.07 8.92 -12.61
C LYS A 122 -5.88 8.38 -11.18
N TRP A 123 -6.26 7.13 -10.94
CA TRP A 123 -6.14 6.47 -9.63
C TRP A 123 -4.88 5.59 -9.51
N ARG A 124 -3.90 5.80 -10.41
CA ARG A 124 -2.67 5.00 -10.52
C ARG A 124 -1.43 5.82 -10.22
N GLY A 125 -0.37 5.09 -9.91
CA GLY A 125 0.97 5.65 -9.75
C GLY A 125 1.00 6.78 -8.71
N SER A 126 1.70 7.87 -9.02
CA SER A 126 1.83 9.05 -8.17
C SER A 126 0.49 9.73 -7.84
N LYS A 127 -0.54 9.55 -8.67
CA LYS A 127 -1.87 10.18 -8.53
C LYS A 127 -2.82 9.40 -7.60
N ARG A 128 -2.46 8.16 -7.20
CA ARG A 128 -3.33 7.26 -6.40
C ARG A 128 -3.55 7.68 -4.94
N GLY A 129 -2.89 8.75 -4.50
CA GLY A 129 -2.83 9.16 -3.09
C GLY A 129 -1.89 8.29 -2.25
N LYS A 130 -1.52 8.79 -1.07
CA LYS A 130 -0.68 8.02 -0.13
C LYS A 130 -1.52 6.96 0.57
N ARG A 131 -1.01 5.73 0.59
CA ARG A 131 -1.63 4.60 1.29
C ARG A 131 -0.59 3.65 1.83
N VAL A 132 -0.96 2.93 2.88
CA VAL A 132 -0.13 1.98 3.60
C VAL A 132 -0.98 0.75 3.94
N LEU A 133 -0.40 -0.43 3.77
CA LEU A 133 -0.93 -1.67 4.29
C LEU A 133 -0.45 -1.83 5.74
N LEU A 134 -1.35 -1.61 6.71
CA LEU A 134 -1.08 -1.84 8.12
C LEU A 134 -1.05 -3.34 8.40
N ALA A 135 0.13 -3.88 8.70
CA ALA A 135 0.33 -5.27 9.04
C ALA A 135 0.31 -5.44 10.56
N THR A 136 -0.87 -5.77 11.09
CA THR A 136 -1.12 -5.94 12.52
C THR A 136 -0.80 -7.36 12.95
N ILE A 137 0.14 -7.49 13.87
CA ILE A 137 0.60 -8.76 14.44
C ILE A 137 -0.12 -9.01 15.76
N HIS A 138 -0.51 -10.25 15.97
CA HIS A 138 -1.11 -10.76 17.20
C HIS A 138 -0.16 -11.71 17.94
N ASP A 139 -0.40 -11.94 19.24
CA ASP A 139 0.47 -12.78 20.10
C ASP A 139 0.54 -14.26 19.66
N ASP A 140 -0.46 -14.73 18.90
CA ASP A 140 -0.50 -16.07 18.30
C ASP A 140 0.24 -16.15 16.95
N SER A 141 1.02 -15.11 16.60
CA SER A 141 1.73 -14.96 15.33
C SER A 141 0.83 -14.76 14.10
N THR A 142 -0.46 -14.50 14.29
CA THR A 142 -1.34 -14.09 13.19
C THR A 142 -0.96 -12.69 12.71
N VAL A 143 -0.89 -12.51 11.38
CA VAL A 143 -0.67 -11.20 10.74
C VAL A 143 -1.91 -10.84 9.94
N VAL A 144 -2.54 -9.72 10.27
CA VAL A 144 -3.71 -9.18 9.59
C VAL A 144 -3.34 -7.90 8.86
N TYR A 145 -3.78 -7.77 7.60
CA TYR A 145 -3.46 -6.63 6.76
C TYR A 145 -4.69 -5.73 6.58
N TYR A 146 -4.55 -4.45 6.93
CA TYR A 146 -5.58 -3.42 6.69
C TYR A 146 -5.06 -2.36 5.73
N MET A 147 -5.88 -1.96 4.75
CA MET A 147 -5.53 -0.83 3.90
C MET A 147 -5.87 0.48 4.62
N MET A 148 -4.90 1.38 4.73
CA MET A 148 -5.05 2.70 5.32
C MET A 148 -4.66 3.78 4.30
N HIS A 149 -5.50 4.79 4.15
CA HIS A 149 -5.30 5.91 3.23
C HIS A 149 -5.03 7.20 4.00
N ASP A 150 -4.24 8.07 3.38
CA ASP A 150 -4.12 9.46 3.82
C ASP A 150 -5.38 10.23 3.40
N GLY A 151 -6.18 10.64 4.38
CA GLY A 151 -7.43 11.35 4.18
C GLY A 151 -8.70 10.49 4.11
N ILE A 152 -9.83 11.17 3.92
CA ILE A 152 -11.17 10.56 3.90
C ILE A 152 -11.54 10.18 2.46
N VAL A 153 -11.78 8.88 2.24
CA VAL A 153 -12.51 8.41 1.04
C VAL A 153 -14.00 8.69 1.27
N LYS A 154 -14.64 9.42 0.36
CA LYS A 154 -16.06 9.80 0.51
C LYS A 154 -16.93 8.53 0.61
N PRO A 155 -17.69 8.32 1.71
CA PRO A 155 -18.61 7.21 1.80
C PRO A 155 -19.70 7.37 0.74
N ARG A 156 -19.96 6.30 -0.04
CA ARG A 156 -21.08 6.27 -0.97
C ARG A 156 -22.35 6.03 -0.15
N GLN A 157 -23.38 6.84 -0.40
CA GLN A 157 -24.73 6.41 -0.09
C GLN A 157 -25.16 5.43 -1.19
N ASN A 158 -25.58 4.23 -0.78
CA ASN A 158 -26.15 3.23 -1.68
C ASN A 158 -27.54 3.66 -2.16
#